data_AF-A0A965M8F4-F1
#
_entry.id   AF-A0A965M8F4-F1
#
_cell.length_a   1.000
_cell.length_b   1.000
_cell.length_c   1.000
_cell.angle_alpha   90.00
_cell.angle_beta   90.00
_cell.angle_gamma   90.00
#
_symmetry.space_group_name_H-M   'P 1'
#
loop_
_entity.id
_entity.type
_entity.pdbx_description
1 polymer ?
#
loop_
_entity_poly.entity_id
_entity_poly.type
_entity_poly.pdbx_seq_one_letter_code
_entity_poly.pdbx_strand_id
1 'polypeptide(L)'
;MEFLTMNFLLLSITLCLFHLAPRLYAQTNAPVATNAPTPAATAMKVTSETAPIIEATRETLTKWVETKQLISKEKSDWASGKDILEDRVRLAEAETTTVRDKLKEISTAVAEAQKKRDELAAQNDKLKATAEKSKAMVIATEKKLRPLLPQLPEPLREKLKPIIARFPEDSEKSTASLAERLQNVLGILDQASAFNSTVASVKELRTFPDGTRAEVTTVYLGLSQAYYTNREGTLAGIGHPGPDGWVWKPDNANGKKILLAVHILEGKEKGATFIDLPVKIQ
;
A
#
# COMPACT_ATOMS: atom_id res chain seq x y z
N MET A 1 -13.19 7.94 16.00
CA MET A 1 -14.39 8.61 16.56
C MET A 1 -14.12 10.10 16.53
N GLU A 2 -14.21 10.71 15.35
CA GLU A 2 -13.89 12.13 15.14
C GLU A 2 -15.01 12.72 14.27
N PHE A 3 -15.93 13.43 14.92
CA PHE A 3 -17.17 13.90 14.30
C PHE A 3 -17.72 15.15 15.01
N LEU A 4 -16.86 16.08 15.45
CA LEU A 4 -17.29 17.26 16.23
C LEU A 4 -16.44 18.54 16.11
N THR A 5 -15.89 18.85 14.93
CA THR A 5 -15.15 20.13 14.69
C THR A 5 -15.51 20.82 13.37
N MET A 6 -16.76 20.68 12.90
CA MET A 6 -17.25 21.42 11.72
C MET A 6 -18.72 21.85 11.86
N ASN A 7 -18.98 22.75 12.83
CA ASN A 7 -20.31 23.34 13.03
C ASN A 7 -20.25 24.74 13.67
N PHE A 8 -19.69 25.74 12.99
CA PHE A 8 -19.74 27.13 13.48
C PHE A 8 -19.57 28.21 12.38
N LEU A 9 -20.27 28.12 11.24
CA LEU A 9 -20.35 29.22 10.26
C LEU A 9 -21.54 29.09 9.27
N LEU A 10 -22.75 28.84 9.79
CA LEU A 10 -23.95 28.71 8.97
C LEU A 10 -25.22 29.18 9.71
N LEU A 11 -25.22 30.45 10.15
CA LEU A 11 -26.40 31.14 10.66
C LEU A 11 -26.32 32.65 10.33
N SER A 12 -27.49 33.30 10.22
CA SER A 12 -27.66 34.75 10.03
C SER A 12 -27.12 35.38 8.73
N ILE A 13 -27.69 34.97 7.58
CA ILE A 13 -27.86 35.87 6.44
C ILE A 13 -29.34 36.29 6.38
N THR A 14 -29.70 37.34 7.11
CA THR A 14 -31.04 37.94 7.03
C THR A 14 -31.00 39.42 7.41
N LEU A 15 -31.70 40.25 6.62
CA LEU A 15 -32.11 41.64 6.91
C LEU A 15 -31.07 42.62 7.47
N CYS A 16 -30.67 43.60 6.64
CA CYS A 16 -30.87 45.01 7.00
C CYS A 16 -30.84 45.92 5.76
N LEU A 17 -32.00 46.42 5.34
CA LEU A 17 -32.14 47.52 4.39
C LEU A 17 -32.42 48.82 5.18
N PHE A 18 -31.96 49.96 4.66
CA PHE A 18 -32.46 51.32 4.95
C PHE A 18 -32.71 51.72 6.42
N HIS A 19 -31.87 52.61 6.96
CA HIS A 19 -32.23 54.01 7.31
C HIS A 19 -31.06 54.71 8.00
N LEU A 20 -30.72 55.95 7.60
CA LEU A 20 -30.48 57.02 8.59
C LEU A 20 -30.47 58.45 7.99
N ALA A 21 -31.31 59.30 8.56
CA ALA A 21 -31.28 60.76 8.56
C ALA A 21 -32.31 61.24 9.63
N PRO A 22 -32.25 62.47 10.20
CA PRO A 22 -31.22 63.53 10.10
C PRO A 22 -30.83 64.19 11.48
N ARG A 23 -29.97 65.24 11.39
CA ARG A 23 -30.05 66.54 12.14
C ARG A 23 -29.39 66.75 13.54
N LEU A 24 -28.81 67.97 13.70
CA LEU A 24 -28.43 68.71 14.94
C LEU A 24 -27.21 68.13 15.71
N TYR A 25 -26.35 68.84 16.49
CA TYR A 25 -26.17 70.24 16.94
C TYR A 25 -24.71 70.40 17.55
N ALA A 26 -24.11 71.55 17.92
CA ALA A 26 -23.93 72.88 17.30
C ALA A 26 -22.90 73.75 18.11
N GLN A 27 -22.49 74.91 17.55
CA GLN A 27 -21.85 76.12 18.19
C GLN A 27 -20.42 76.09 18.80
N THR A 28 -19.61 77.08 18.38
CA THR A 28 -19.05 78.24 19.15
C THR A 28 -18.71 79.35 18.11
N ASN A 29 -19.13 80.62 18.20
CA ASN A 29 -18.78 81.76 19.10
C ASN A 29 -17.31 82.24 18.95
N ALA A 30 -16.93 83.53 18.83
CA ALA A 30 -17.55 84.85 18.53
C ALA A 30 -16.37 85.90 18.39
N PRO A 31 -16.44 87.25 18.60
CA PRO A 31 -17.52 88.28 18.56
C PRO A 31 -17.14 89.65 17.88
N VAL A 32 -18.01 90.70 17.99
CA VAL A 32 -17.78 92.18 17.79
C VAL A 32 -17.61 92.65 16.30
N ALA A 33 -18.08 93.81 15.79
CA ALA A 33 -18.52 95.10 16.36
C ALA A 33 -19.88 95.65 15.83
N THR A 34 -20.19 96.95 16.02
CA THR A 34 -21.56 97.46 16.28
C THR A 34 -21.97 98.78 15.59
N ASN A 35 -23.30 99.02 15.51
CA ASN A 35 -24.05 100.30 15.41
C ASN A 35 -24.24 101.03 14.04
N ALA A 36 -25.49 100.98 13.53
CA ALA A 36 -26.45 102.08 13.16
C ALA A 36 -26.02 103.37 12.38
N PRO A 37 -26.95 104.16 11.77
CA PRO A 37 -28.40 103.97 11.51
C PRO A 37 -28.80 104.18 10.01
N THR A 38 -30.11 104.11 9.71
CA THR A 38 -30.73 104.40 8.39
C THR A 38 -30.64 105.87 7.98
N PRO A 39 -30.64 106.17 6.66
CA PRO A 39 -31.73 107.03 6.14
C PRO A 39 -32.29 106.63 4.75
N ALA A 40 -33.31 107.41 4.35
CA ALA A 40 -34.16 107.38 3.16
C ALA A 40 -33.60 106.87 1.81
N ALA A 41 -34.53 106.37 0.99
CA ALA A 41 -34.28 105.98 -0.39
C ALA A 41 -33.95 107.17 -1.32
N THR A 42 -33.20 106.90 -2.39
CA THR A 42 -33.16 107.78 -3.57
C THR A 42 -33.18 106.89 -4.82
N ALA A 43 -34.30 106.89 -5.54
CA ALA A 43 -34.49 106.07 -6.73
C ALA A 43 -33.75 106.68 -7.94
N MET A 44 -32.46 106.38 -8.09
CA MET A 44 -31.69 106.87 -9.24
C MET A 44 -32.10 106.10 -10.50
N LYS A 45 -32.73 106.81 -11.44
CA LYS A 45 -33.46 106.28 -12.59
C LYS A 45 -32.52 105.76 -13.68
N VAL A 46 -32.18 104.46 -13.63
CA VAL A 46 -31.41 103.78 -14.69
C VAL A 46 -32.22 103.76 -16.00
N THR A 47 -31.54 104.00 -17.11
CA THR A 47 -32.12 104.10 -18.46
C THR A 47 -32.51 102.75 -19.06
N SER A 48 -33.46 102.78 -20.01
CA SER A 48 -34.18 101.59 -20.48
C SER A 48 -33.39 100.60 -21.36
N GLU A 49 -32.15 100.92 -21.73
CA GLU A 49 -31.33 100.11 -22.65
C GLU A 49 -30.47 99.07 -21.93
N THR A 50 -30.27 99.19 -20.62
CA THR A 50 -29.41 98.28 -19.84
C THR A 50 -30.08 96.92 -19.57
N ALA A 51 -31.41 96.85 -19.58
CA ALA A 51 -32.17 95.64 -19.24
C ALA A 51 -31.86 94.41 -20.13
N PRO A 52 -31.91 94.47 -21.48
CA PRO A 52 -31.58 93.31 -22.32
C PRO A 52 -30.12 92.87 -22.19
N ILE A 53 -29.19 93.80 -21.94
CA ILE A 53 -27.77 93.51 -21.76
C ILE A 53 -27.54 92.75 -20.46
N ILE A 54 -28.22 93.15 -19.37
CA ILE A 54 -28.17 92.46 -18.08
C ILE A 54 -28.71 91.03 -18.21
N GLU A 55 -29.81 90.83 -18.94
CA GLU A 55 -30.42 89.49 -19.06
C GLU A 55 -29.60 88.55 -19.95
N ALA A 56 -29.01 89.04 -21.06
CA ALA A 56 -28.04 88.27 -21.85
C ALA A 56 -26.76 87.93 -21.05
N THR A 57 -26.33 88.84 -20.15
CA THR A 57 -25.21 88.59 -19.23
C THR A 57 -25.57 87.53 -18.18
N ARG A 58 -26.82 87.50 -17.71
CA ARG A 58 -27.33 86.44 -16.83
C ARG A 58 -27.42 85.09 -17.53
N GLU A 59 -27.95 85.05 -18.76
CA GLU A 59 -28.07 83.80 -19.53
C GLU A 59 -26.69 83.18 -19.83
N THR A 60 -25.71 84.01 -20.21
CA THR A 60 -24.33 83.56 -20.43
C THR A 60 -23.63 83.16 -19.13
N LEU A 61 -23.91 83.83 -18.01
CA LEU A 61 -23.44 83.41 -16.68
C LEU A 61 -24.05 82.07 -16.27
N THR A 62 -25.35 81.84 -16.48
CA THR A 62 -26.02 80.55 -16.22
C THR A 62 -25.38 79.44 -17.04
N LYS A 63 -25.22 79.62 -18.36
CA LYS A 63 -24.55 78.65 -19.23
C LYS A 63 -23.10 78.39 -18.84
N TRP A 64 -22.39 79.40 -18.33
CA TRP A 64 -21.04 79.23 -17.78
C TRP A 64 -21.04 78.44 -16.47
N VAL A 65 -21.97 78.69 -15.55
CA VAL A 65 -22.14 77.92 -14.31
C VAL A 65 -22.51 76.47 -14.62
N GLU A 66 -23.47 76.23 -15.51
CA GLU A 66 -23.84 74.90 -16.01
C GLU A 66 -22.63 74.17 -16.61
N THR A 67 -21.85 74.85 -17.46
CA THR A 67 -20.64 74.28 -18.06
C THR A 67 -19.58 73.97 -16.99
N LYS A 68 -19.38 74.84 -15.99
CA LYS A 68 -18.46 74.61 -14.87
C LYS A 68 -18.92 73.45 -13.99
N GLN A 69 -20.22 73.33 -13.74
CA GLN A 69 -20.82 72.25 -12.96
C GLN A 69 -20.75 70.92 -13.70
N LEU A 70 -20.97 70.92 -15.02
CA LEU A 70 -20.78 69.75 -15.89
C LEU A 70 -19.30 69.31 -15.92
N ILE A 71 -18.35 70.23 -16.12
CA ILE A 71 -16.91 69.93 -16.04
C ILE A 71 -16.52 69.40 -14.66
N SER A 72 -17.08 69.96 -13.58
CA SER A 72 -16.82 69.48 -12.22
C SER A 72 -17.40 68.07 -11.98
N LYS A 73 -18.56 67.77 -12.55
CA LYS A 73 -19.16 66.44 -12.52
C LYS A 73 -18.33 65.45 -13.33
N GLU A 74 -18.05 65.75 -14.59
CA GLU A 74 -17.26 64.90 -15.49
C GLU A 74 -15.88 64.59 -14.90
N LYS A 75 -15.21 65.57 -14.26
CA LYS A 75 -13.95 65.37 -13.56
C LYS A 75 -14.08 64.47 -12.32
N SER A 76 -15.21 64.54 -11.60
CA SER A 76 -15.50 63.68 -10.45
C SER A 76 -15.83 62.25 -10.87
N ASP A 77 -16.67 62.10 -11.90
CA ASP A 77 -17.06 60.82 -12.48
C ASP A 77 -15.85 60.13 -13.15
N TRP A 78 -14.96 60.90 -13.81
CA TRP A 78 -13.69 60.40 -14.33
C TRP A 78 -12.73 59.95 -13.23
N ALA A 79 -12.59 60.72 -12.15
CA ALA A 79 -11.73 60.33 -11.02
C ALA A 79 -12.23 59.04 -10.36
N SER A 80 -13.53 58.97 -10.03
CA SER A 80 -14.15 57.77 -9.48
C SER A 80 -14.05 56.57 -10.43
N GLY A 81 -14.30 56.77 -11.73
CA GLY A 81 -14.16 55.74 -12.75
C GLY A 81 -12.73 55.23 -12.93
N LYS A 82 -11.74 56.12 -12.81
CA LYS A 82 -10.31 55.77 -12.81
C LYS A 82 -9.95 54.93 -11.59
N ASP A 83 -10.32 55.36 -10.39
CA ASP A 83 -10.00 54.66 -9.14
C ASP A 83 -10.61 53.25 -9.13
N ILE A 84 -11.86 53.11 -9.59
CA ILE A 84 -12.54 51.81 -9.78
C ILE A 84 -11.80 50.92 -10.79
N LEU A 85 -11.21 51.49 -11.85
CA LEU A 85 -10.41 50.73 -12.82
C LEU A 85 -9.06 50.29 -12.25
N GLU A 86 -8.35 51.17 -11.53
CA GLU A 86 -7.07 50.83 -10.90
C GLU A 86 -7.23 49.77 -9.80
N ASP A 87 -8.31 49.82 -9.01
CA ASP A 87 -8.64 48.78 -8.04
C ASP A 87 -8.98 47.43 -8.72
N ARG A 88 -9.71 47.45 -9.84
CA ARG A 88 -10.01 46.24 -10.63
C ARG A 88 -8.76 45.62 -11.27
N VAL A 89 -7.85 46.45 -11.79
CA VAL A 89 -6.56 45.97 -12.33
C VAL A 89 -5.74 45.33 -11.20
N ARG A 90 -5.61 45.99 -10.05
CA ARG A 90 -4.89 45.46 -8.88
C ARG A 90 -5.45 44.13 -8.38
N LEU A 91 -6.78 43.98 -8.38
CA LEU A 91 -7.44 42.70 -8.06
C LEU A 91 -7.12 41.63 -9.10
N ALA A 92 -7.27 41.92 -10.39
CA ALA A 92 -6.99 40.96 -11.47
C ALA A 92 -5.51 40.53 -11.51
N GLU A 93 -4.57 41.41 -11.18
CA GLU A 93 -3.14 41.08 -11.03
C GLU A 93 -2.87 40.16 -9.83
N ALA A 94 -3.53 40.41 -8.70
CA ALA A 94 -3.44 39.57 -7.50
C ALA A 94 -4.08 38.18 -7.73
N GLU A 95 -5.23 38.10 -8.40
CA GLU A 95 -5.87 36.85 -8.80
C GLU A 95 -5.01 36.07 -9.81
N THR A 96 -4.49 36.74 -10.84
CA THR A 96 -3.59 36.14 -11.84
C THR A 96 -2.34 35.56 -11.18
N THR A 97 -1.77 36.26 -10.20
CA THR A 97 -0.60 35.78 -9.45
C THR A 97 -0.96 34.59 -8.57
N THR A 98 -2.07 34.66 -7.84
CA THR A 98 -2.60 33.55 -7.02
C THR A 98 -2.87 32.29 -7.86
N VAL A 99 -3.45 32.42 -9.05
CA VAL A 99 -3.71 31.31 -9.97
C VAL A 99 -2.40 30.77 -10.56
N ARG A 100 -1.44 31.63 -10.91
CA ARG A 100 -0.11 31.23 -11.40
C ARG A 100 0.66 30.40 -10.37
N ASP A 101 0.61 30.79 -9.09
CA ASP A 101 1.35 30.09 -8.04
C ASP A 101 0.66 28.78 -7.63
N LYS A 102 -0.68 28.73 -7.58
CA LYS A 102 -1.43 27.47 -7.50
C LYS A 102 -1.12 26.53 -8.67
N LEU A 103 -0.96 27.05 -9.89
CA LEU A 103 -0.58 26.25 -11.05
C LEU A 103 0.84 25.66 -10.91
N LYS A 104 1.80 26.42 -10.36
CA LYS A 104 3.16 25.89 -10.05
C LYS A 104 3.09 24.76 -9.01
N GLU A 105 2.37 24.99 -7.91
CA GLU A 105 2.16 24.00 -6.84
C GLU A 105 1.57 22.70 -7.40
N ILE A 106 0.46 22.79 -8.12
CA ILE A 106 -0.20 21.66 -8.78
C ILE A 106 0.73 20.97 -9.78
N SER A 107 1.48 21.72 -10.61
CA SER A 107 2.41 21.13 -11.58
C SER A 107 3.56 20.36 -10.91
N THR A 108 4.03 20.84 -9.76
CA THR A 108 5.08 20.18 -8.95
C THR A 108 4.53 18.90 -8.31
N ALA A 109 3.34 18.97 -7.71
CA ALA A 109 2.65 17.82 -7.13
C ALA A 109 2.31 16.75 -8.18
N VAL A 110 1.94 17.15 -9.40
CA VAL A 110 1.71 16.23 -10.54
C VAL A 110 3.01 15.57 -10.99
N ALA A 111 4.12 16.30 -11.08
CA ALA A 111 5.42 15.73 -11.43
C ALA A 111 5.91 14.72 -10.38
N GLU A 112 5.74 15.01 -9.08
CA GLU A 112 6.02 14.06 -8.01
C GLU A 112 5.10 12.83 -8.04
N ALA A 113 3.80 13.04 -8.26
CA ALA A 113 2.82 11.95 -8.33
C ALA A 113 3.10 11.02 -9.53
N GLN A 114 3.53 11.57 -10.67
CA GLN A 114 3.93 10.79 -11.83
C GLN A 114 5.21 10.00 -11.54
N LYS A 115 6.25 10.63 -10.99
CA LYS A 115 7.47 9.92 -10.56
C LYS A 115 7.17 8.76 -9.60
N LYS A 116 6.27 8.97 -8.63
CA LYS A 116 5.82 7.92 -7.68
C LYS A 116 5.04 6.80 -8.39
N ARG A 117 4.24 7.10 -9.41
CA ARG A 117 3.57 6.08 -10.24
C ARG A 117 4.57 5.25 -11.04
N ASP A 118 5.52 5.89 -11.70
CA ASP A 118 6.52 5.22 -12.54
C ASP A 118 7.42 4.30 -11.71
N GLU A 119 7.82 4.76 -10.51
CA GLU A 119 8.54 3.95 -9.53
C GLU A 119 7.71 2.75 -9.05
N LEU A 120 6.46 2.97 -8.64
CA LEU A 120 5.57 1.88 -8.18
C LEU A 120 5.25 0.87 -9.30
N ALA A 121 5.15 1.31 -10.56
CA ALA A 121 4.98 0.43 -11.71
C ALA A 121 6.22 -0.47 -11.90
N ALA A 122 7.42 0.12 -11.90
CA ALA A 122 8.68 -0.64 -12.01
C ALA A 122 8.88 -1.61 -10.84
N GLN A 123 8.51 -1.22 -9.61
CA GLN A 123 8.49 -2.13 -8.46
C GLN A 123 7.48 -3.27 -8.64
N ASN A 124 6.27 -2.98 -9.13
CA ASN A 124 5.21 -3.96 -9.36
C ASN A 124 5.63 -5.03 -10.38
N ASP A 125 6.23 -4.61 -11.51
CA ASP A 125 6.69 -5.54 -12.55
C ASP A 125 7.89 -6.38 -12.11
N LYS A 126 8.82 -5.80 -11.33
CA LYS A 126 9.90 -6.55 -10.66
C LYS A 126 9.35 -7.61 -9.70
N LEU A 127 8.30 -7.29 -8.93
CA LEU A 127 7.64 -8.22 -8.02
C LEU A 127 6.93 -9.35 -8.79
N LYS A 128 6.19 -9.03 -9.87
CA LYS A 128 5.57 -10.05 -10.76
C LYS A 128 6.61 -11.01 -11.33
N ALA A 129 7.70 -10.50 -11.90
CA ALA A 129 8.78 -11.32 -12.47
C ALA A 129 9.43 -12.24 -11.41
N THR A 130 9.59 -11.73 -10.18
CA THR A 130 10.12 -12.51 -9.06
C THR A 130 9.13 -13.59 -8.59
N ALA A 131 7.83 -13.29 -8.57
CA ALA A 131 6.78 -14.22 -8.18
C ALA A 131 6.66 -15.38 -9.19
N GLU A 132 6.63 -15.10 -10.50
CA GLU A 132 6.56 -16.14 -11.53
C GLU A 132 7.84 -17.00 -11.56
N LYS A 133 9.04 -16.41 -11.36
CA LYS A 133 10.27 -17.19 -11.18
C LYS A 133 10.21 -18.13 -9.96
N SER A 134 9.68 -17.64 -8.84
CA SER A 134 9.53 -18.44 -7.61
C SER A 134 8.53 -19.58 -7.78
N LYS A 135 7.39 -19.30 -8.43
CA LYS A 135 6.36 -20.27 -8.82
C LYS A 135 6.92 -21.36 -9.72
N ALA A 136 7.65 -20.99 -10.78
CA ALA A 136 8.32 -21.94 -11.66
C ALA A 136 9.34 -22.82 -10.92
N MET A 137 10.11 -22.26 -9.97
CA MET A 137 11.05 -23.02 -9.14
C MET A 137 10.35 -24.03 -8.22
N VAL A 138 9.24 -23.65 -7.56
CA VAL A 138 8.45 -24.56 -6.73
C VAL A 138 7.85 -25.69 -7.59
N ILE A 139 7.24 -25.36 -8.73
CA ILE A 139 6.68 -26.35 -9.67
C ILE A 139 7.75 -27.32 -10.18
N ALA A 140 8.93 -26.83 -10.55
CA ALA A 140 10.04 -27.67 -11.00
C ALA A 140 10.61 -28.56 -9.88
N THR A 141 10.51 -28.13 -8.62
CA THR A 141 10.94 -28.91 -7.45
C THR A 141 9.89 -29.97 -7.08
N GLU A 142 8.61 -29.62 -7.11
CA GLU A 142 7.51 -30.57 -6.86
C GLU A 142 7.51 -31.72 -7.88
N LYS A 143 7.68 -31.41 -9.17
CA LYS A 143 7.77 -32.41 -10.25
C LYS A 143 8.95 -33.37 -10.07
N LYS A 144 10.06 -32.92 -9.47
CA LYS A 144 11.21 -33.77 -9.11
C LYS A 144 10.97 -34.58 -7.83
N LEU A 145 10.23 -34.01 -6.86
CA LEU A 145 9.99 -34.64 -5.58
C LEU A 145 8.91 -35.74 -5.65
N ARG A 146 7.83 -35.54 -6.44
CA ARG A 146 6.75 -36.55 -6.63
C ARG A 146 7.26 -37.98 -6.86
N PRO A 147 8.14 -38.28 -7.85
CA PRO A 147 8.61 -39.66 -8.09
C PRO A 147 9.55 -40.20 -6.98
N LEU A 148 9.99 -39.36 -6.04
CA LEU A 148 10.79 -39.77 -4.88
C LEU A 148 9.93 -40.06 -3.64
N LEU A 149 8.66 -39.61 -3.59
CA LEU A 149 7.77 -39.87 -2.45
C LEU A 149 7.50 -41.37 -2.19
N PRO A 150 7.34 -42.25 -3.21
CA PRO A 150 7.23 -43.70 -2.98
C PRO A 150 8.55 -44.34 -2.48
N GLN A 151 9.69 -43.76 -2.85
CA GLN A 151 11.03 -44.23 -2.48
C GLN A 151 11.39 -43.93 -1.02
N LEU A 152 10.59 -43.12 -0.30
CA LEU A 152 10.85 -42.82 1.11
C LEU A 152 10.59 -44.06 2.00
N PRO A 153 11.47 -44.33 3.01
CA PRO A 153 11.24 -45.36 4.02
C PRO A 153 9.85 -45.32 4.63
N GLU A 154 9.23 -46.47 4.86
CA GLU A 154 7.86 -46.52 5.40
C GLU A 154 7.68 -45.74 6.72
N PRO A 155 8.61 -45.80 7.71
CA PRO A 155 8.50 -45.00 8.93
C PRO A 155 8.58 -43.48 8.72
N LEU A 156 9.16 -43.03 7.59
CA LEU A 156 9.18 -41.62 7.19
C LEU A 156 7.90 -41.27 6.40
N ARG A 157 7.48 -42.14 5.48
CA ARG A 157 6.23 -41.99 4.70
C ARG A 157 5.00 -41.88 5.62
N GLU A 158 4.94 -42.70 6.67
CA GLU A 158 3.88 -42.63 7.69
C GLU A 158 3.83 -41.27 8.41
N LYS A 159 4.99 -40.73 8.83
CA LYS A 159 5.08 -39.39 9.45
C LYS A 159 4.72 -38.27 8.48
N LEU A 160 5.05 -38.42 7.20
CA LEU A 160 4.83 -37.42 6.17
C LEU A 160 3.43 -37.46 5.54
N LYS A 161 2.60 -38.47 5.82
CA LYS A 161 1.19 -38.57 5.36
C LYS A 161 0.41 -37.24 5.36
N PRO A 162 0.36 -36.44 6.45
CA PRO A 162 -0.41 -35.18 6.47
C PRO A 162 0.19 -34.06 5.58
N ILE A 163 1.46 -34.15 5.20
CA ILE A 163 2.12 -33.20 4.28
C ILE A 163 1.97 -33.69 2.83
N ILE A 164 2.15 -35.00 2.60
CA ILE A 164 1.93 -35.65 1.30
C ILE A 164 0.46 -35.49 0.85
N ALA A 165 -0.51 -35.61 1.76
CA ALA A 165 -1.93 -35.37 1.48
C ALA A 165 -2.28 -33.91 1.15
N ARG A 166 -1.33 -32.96 1.33
CA ARG A 166 -1.44 -31.54 0.93
C ARG A 166 -0.60 -31.22 -0.31
N PHE A 167 0.04 -32.23 -0.90
CA PHE A 167 0.89 -32.08 -2.08
C PHE A 167 0.01 -32.13 -3.34
N PRO A 168 0.08 -31.13 -4.25
CA PRO A 168 -0.88 -31.03 -5.34
C PRO A 168 -0.66 -32.10 -6.41
N GLU A 169 -1.73 -32.75 -6.88
CA GLU A 169 -1.64 -33.73 -7.97
C GLU A 169 -1.27 -33.10 -9.32
N ASP A 170 -1.70 -31.86 -9.56
CA ASP A 170 -1.19 -31.03 -10.65
C ASP A 170 -0.51 -29.77 -10.08
N SER A 171 0.82 -29.72 -10.16
CA SER A 171 1.63 -28.57 -9.76
C SER A 171 1.28 -27.28 -10.51
N GLU A 172 0.74 -27.35 -11.73
CA GLU A 172 0.32 -26.16 -12.48
C GLU A 172 -1.05 -25.64 -12.01
N LYS A 173 -1.93 -26.54 -11.51
CA LYS A 173 -3.33 -26.23 -11.17
C LYS A 173 -3.66 -26.32 -9.67
N SER A 174 -2.64 -26.30 -8.81
CA SER A 174 -2.82 -26.26 -7.36
C SER A 174 -3.63 -25.03 -6.91
N THR A 175 -4.64 -25.25 -6.05
CA THR A 175 -5.40 -24.20 -5.37
C THR A 175 -4.70 -23.65 -4.12
N ALA A 176 -3.75 -24.39 -3.55
CA ALA A 176 -2.94 -23.95 -2.40
C ALA A 176 -1.94 -22.85 -2.78
N SER A 177 -1.66 -21.94 -1.84
CA SER A 177 -0.76 -20.81 -2.08
C SER A 177 0.69 -21.25 -2.30
N LEU A 178 1.48 -20.39 -2.97
CA LEU A 178 2.90 -20.65 -3.21
C LEU A 178 3.71 -20.84 -1.91
N ALA A 179 3.31 -20.18 -0.83
CA ALA A 179 3.96 -20.28 0.48
C ALA A 179 3.70 -21.65 1.13
N GLU A 180 2.45 -22.10 1.18
CA GLU A 180 2.07 -23.43 1.71
C GLU A 180 2.74 -24.56 0.91
N ARG A 181 2.77 -24.43 -0.41
CA ARG A 181 3.44 -25.38 -1.31
C ARG A 181 4.94 -25.48 -1.04
N LEU A 182 5.61 -24.33 -0.93
CA LEU A 182 7.04 -24.28 -0.58
C LEU A 182 7.28 -24.87 0.82
N GLN A 183 6.41 -24.58 1.80
CA GLN A 183 6.50 -25.15 3.14
C GLN A 183 6.33 -26.69 3.15
N ASN A 184 5.41 -27.23 2.34
CA ASN A 184 5.24 -28.68 2.19
C ASN A 184 6.49 -29.33 1.56
N VAL A 185 7.07 -28.72 0.52
CA VAL A 185 8.31 -29.19 -0.13
C VAL A 185 9.49 -29.16 0.85
N LEU A 186 9.66 -28.05 1.57
CA LEU A 186 10.73 -27.90 2.56
C LEU A 186 10.57 -28.87 3.74
N GLY A 187 9.35 -29.07 4.25
CA GLY A 187 9.07 -30.01 5.33
C GLY A 187 9.34 -31.47 4.95
N ILE A 188 9.05 -31.87 3.71
CA ILE A 188 9.43 -33.20 3.20
C ILE A 188 10.95 -33.32 3.07
N LEU A 189 11.63 -32.31 2.53
CA LEU A 189 13.08 -32.33 2.31
C LEU A 189 13.88 -32.31 3.62
N ASP A 190 13.46 -31.51 4.60
CA ASP A 190 14.03 -31.46 5.95
C ASP A 190 13.95 -32.82 6.64
N GLN A 191 12.75 -33.40 6.71
CA GLN A 191 12.55 -34.70 7.37
C GLN A 191 13.23 -35.85 6.61
N ALA A 192 13.32 -35.78 5.28
CA ALA A 192 14.12 -36.71 4.49
C ALA A 192 15.63 -36.55 4.78
N SER A 193 16.14 -35.32 4.91
CA SER A 193 17.54 -35.05 5.25
C SER A 193 17.89 -35.54 6.67
N ALA A 194 17.04 -35.25 7.66
CA ALA A 194 17.21 -35.67 9.05
C ALA A 194 17.11 -37.20 9.22
N PHE A 195 16.27 -37.86 8.40
CA PHE A 195 16.26 -39.32 8.32
C PHE A 195 17.55 -39.83 7.64
N ASN A 196 18.01 -39.18 6.56
CA ASN A 196 19.20 -39.61 5.84
C ASN A 196 20.51 -39.49 6.65
N SER A 197 20.59 -38.52 7.57
CA SER A 197 21.74 -38.36 8.47
C SER A 197 21.77 -39.35 9.65
N THR A 198 20.80 -40.24 9.76
CA THR A 198 20.56 -41.06 10.96
C THR A 198 20.39 -42.53 10.63
N VAL A 199 20.91 -43.43 11.47
CA VAL A 199 20.60 -44.86 11.41
C VAL A 199 19.35 -45.11 12.25
N ALA A 200 18.24 -45.51 11.60
CA ALA A 200 16.93 -45.63 12.24
C ALA A 200 16.51 -47.09 12.40
N SER A 201 16.40 -47.57 13.65
CA SER A 201 15.87 -48.90 13.99
C SER A 201 14.37 -48.84 14.31
N VAL A 202 13.55 -49.64 13.62
CA VAL A 202 12.10 -49.72 13.81
C VAL A 202 11.68 -51.19 13.93
N LYS A 203 10.70 -51.48 14.79
CA LYS A 203 10.07 -52.81 14.89
C LYS A 203 8.75 -52.81 14.13
N GLU A 204 8.60 -53.75 13.21
CA GLU A 204 7.51 -53.79 12.25
C GLU A 204 7.06 -55.24 12.00
N LEU A 205 5.75 -55.43 11.77
CA LEU A 205 5.17 -56.75 11.51
C LEU A 205 5.12 -57.00 10.00
N ARG A 206 6.10 -57.74 9.48
CA ARG A 206 6.25 -57.97 8.05
C ARG A 206 5.48 -59.22 7.61
N THR A 207 4.73 -59.10 6.52
CA THR A 207 4.18 -60.25 5.79
C THR A 207 5.16 -60.63 4.68
N PHE A 208 5.51 -61.90 4.60
CA PHE A 208 6.45 -62.45 3.60
C PHE A 208 5.71 -63.06 2.40
N PRO A 209 6.38 -63.34 1.27
CA PRO A 209 5.72 -63.87 0.05
C PRO A 209 5.10 -65.26 0.20
N ASP A 210 5.43 -65.99 1.27
CA ASP A 210 4.83 -67.27 1.67
C ASP A 210 3.52 -67.09 2.48
N GLY A 211 3.12 -65.85 2.79
CA GLY A 211 1.99 -65.50 3.65
C GLY A 211 2.32 -65.46 5.14
N THR A 212 3.54 -65.84 5.56
CA THR A 212 3.98 -65.81 6.95
C THR A 212 4.06 -64.36 7.46
N ARG A 213 3.60 -64.13 8.68
CA ARG A 213 3.80 -62.85 9.39
C ARG A 213 4.80 -63.03 10.54
N ALA A 214 5.82 -62.19 10.58
CA ALA A 214 6.78 -62.16 11.68
C ALA A 214 7.10 -60.72 12.13
N GLU A 215 7.39 -60.57 13.41
CA GLU A 215 7.99 -59.35 13.95
C GLU A 215 9.47 -59.30 13.54
N VAL A 216 9.85 -58.24 12.84
CA VAL A 216 11.24 -57.96 12.47
C VAL A 216 11.67 -56.60 13.00
N THR A 217 12.93 -56.49 13.39
CA THR A 217 13.59 -55.20 13.56
C THR A 217 14.23 -54.84 12.23
N THR A 218 13.82 -53.71 11.66
CA THR A 218 14.36 -53.14 10.42
C THR A 218 15.22 -51.91 10.76
N VAL A 219 16.47 -51.91 10.29
CA VAL A 219 17.44 -50.82 10.42
C VAL A 219 17.60 -50.17 9.07
N TYR A 220 17.25 -48.89 8.97
CA TYR A 220 17.44 -48.06 7.79
C TYR A 220 18.76 -47.29 7.88
N LEU A 221 19.62 -47.42 6.86
CA LEU A 221 20.82 -46.61 6.65
C LEU A 221 20.47 -45.40 5.78
N GLY A 222 19.86 -44.40 6.43
CA GLY A 222 19.28 -43.25 5.77
C GLY A 222 18.22 -43.66 4.73
N LEU A 223 18.26 -43.05 3.54
CA LEU A 223 17.31 -43.31 2.46
C LEU A 223 17.78 -44.39 1.46
N SER A 224 18.99 -44.94 1.64
CA SER A 224 19.69 -45.71 0.59
C SER A 224 19.55 -47.23 0.67
N GLN A 225 19.59 -47.77 1.89
CA GLN A 225 19.68 -49.20 2.17
C GLN A 225 18.99 -49.47 3.51
N ALA A 226 18.45 -50.66 3.70
CA ALA A 226 17.99 -51.13 4.99
C ALA A 226 18.29 -52.61 5.17
N TYR A 227 18.27 -53.09 6.40
CA TYR A 227 18.37 -54.51 6.74
C TYR A 227 17.27 -54.87 7.72
N TYR A 228 16.65 -56.04 7.56
CA TYR A 228 15.70 -56.56 8.54
C TYR A 228 16.21 -57.88 9.13
N THR A 229 15.82 -58.15 10.37
CA THR A 229 16.04 -59.44 11.04
C THR A 229 14.92 -59.72 12.04
N ASN A 230 14.53 -60.99 12.20
CA ASN A 230 13.77 -61.42 13.36
C ASN A 230 14.68 -61.51 14.61
N ARG A 231 14.07 -61.79 15.77
CA ARG A 231 14.74 -61.87 17.08
C ARG A 231 15.83 -62.96 17.19
N GLU A 232 15.87 -63.91 16.26
CA GLU A 232 16.77 -65.07 16.26
C GLU A 232 17.91 -64.97 15.24
N GLY A 233 17.83 -64.04 14.29
CA GLY A 233 18.75 -63.97 13.15
C GLY A 233 18.51 -65.08 12.11
N THR A 234 17.35 -65.74 12.14
CA THR A 234 16.97 -66.86 11.25
C THR A 234 16.19 -66.40 10.02
N LEU A 235 15.44 -65.30 10.13
CA LEU A 235 14.78 -64.61 9.02
C LEU A 235 15.37 -63.21 8.88
N ALA A 236 16.04 -62.92 7.76
CA ALA A 236 16.69 -61.64 7.52
C ALA A 236 16.78 -61.28 6.03
N GLY A 237 17.16 -60.04 5.73
CA GLY A 237 17.34 -59.60 4.35
C GLY A 237 17.62 -58.11 4.20
N ILE A 238 17.76 -57.70 2.95
CA ILE A 238 18.22 -56.37 2.53
C ILE A 238 17.07 -55.64 1.84
N GLY A 239 16.91 -54.36 2.15
CA GLY A 239 16.02 -53.42 1.48
C GLY A 239 16.79 -52.38 0.69
N HIS A 240 16.17 -51.91 -0.38
CA HIS A 240 16.56 -50.69 -1.11
C HIS A 240 15.30 -49.95 -1.61
N PRO A 241 15.37 -48.64 -1.86
CA PRO A 241 14.29 -47.94 -2.55
C PRO A 241 14.09 -48.49 -3.96
N GLY A 242 12.86 -48.35 -4.46
CA GLY A 242 12.42 -48.70 -5.81
C GLY A 242 11.27 -47.77 -6.24
N PRO A 243 10.92 -47.74 -7.54
CA PRO A 243 10.05 -46.71 -8.11
C PRO A 243 8.69 -46.58 -7.41
N ASP A 244 8.10 -47.71 -7.01
CA ASP A 244 6.77 -47.79 -6.37
C ASP A 244 6.82 -48.02 -4.85
N GLY A 245 8.02 -48.18 -4.27
CA GLY A 245 8.20 -48.55 -2.87
C GLY A 245 9.53 -49.24 -2.57
N TRP A 246 9.74 -49.60 -1.30
CA TRP A 246 10.93 -50.34 -0.87
C TRP A 246 10.87 -51.80 -1.31
N VAL A 247 11.90 -52.23 -2.05
CA VAL A 247 12.07 -53.59 -2.54
C VAL A 247 12.93 -54.37 -1.56
N TRP A 248 12.46 -55.56 -1.17
CA TRP A 248 13.09 -56.38 -0.13
C TRP A 248 13.52 -57.73 -0.70
N LYS A 249 14.78 -58.10 -0.47
CA LYS A 249 15.37 -59.38 -0.86
C LYS A 249 15.79 -60.17 0.40
N PRO A 250 15.32 -61.42 0.59
CA PRO A 250 15.80 -62.28 1.66
C PRO A 250 17.32 -62.56 1.57
N ASP A 251 17.98 -62.51 2.72
CA ASP A 251 19.38 -62.87 2.93
C ASP A 251 19.56 -63.41 4.36
N ASN A 252 18.99 -64.59 4.61
CA ASN A 252 19.08 -65.27 5.90
C ASN A 252 20.54 -65.66 6.25
N ALA A 253 21.44 -65.74 5.26
CA ALA A 253 22.85 -66.10 5.48
C ALA A 253 23.60 -65.03 6.30
N ASN A 254 23.28 -63.75 6.11
CA ASN A 254 23.81 -62.66 6.92
C ASN A 254 22.96 -62.33 8.16
N GLY A 255 21.89 -63.06 8.44
CA GLY A 255 20.91 -62.72 9.50
C GLY A 255 21.51 -62.57 10.90
N LYS A 256 22.45 -63.45 11.30
CA LYS A 256 23.16 -63.32 12.58
C LYS A 256 24.06 -62.06 12.67
N LYS A 257 24.63 -61.59 11.56
CA LYS A 257 25.39 -60.33 11.52
C LYS A 257 24.46 -59.12 11.63
N ILE A 258 23.32 -59.16 10.93
CA ILE A 258 22.30 -58.11 10.98
C ILE A 258 21.73 -58.00 12.40
N LEU A 259 21.48 -59.13 13.09
CA LEU A 259 21.07 -59.14 14.49
C LEU A 259 22.11 -58.53 15.43
N LEU A 260 23.40 -58.83 15.24
CA LEU A 260 24.47 -58.21 16.02
C LEU A 260 24.53 -56.68 15.78
N ALA A 261 24.34 -56.23 14.54
CA ALA A 261 24.26 -54.81 14.22
C ALA A 261 23.06 -54.13 14.91
N VAL A 262 21.89 -54.78 14.93
CA VAL A 262 20.73 -54.33 15.71
C VAL A 262 21.05 -54.22 17.20
N HIS A 263 21.73 -55.21 17.78
CA HIS A 263 22.08 -55.18 19.20
C HIS A 263 23.08 -54.08 19.58
N ILE A 264 24.06 -53.78 18.71
CA ILE A 264 24.98 -52.65 18.90
C ILE A 264 24.20 -51.32 18.83
N LEU A 265 23.30 -51.16 17.85
CA LEU A 265 22.49 -49.95 17.68
C LEU A 265 21.46 -49.74 18.81
N GLU A 266 20.86 -50.81 19.32
CA GLU A 266 19.98 -50.78 20.51
C GLU A 266 20.77 -50.68 21.85
N GLY A 267 22.10 -50.54 21.82
CA GLY A 267 22.94 -50.38 23.02
C GLY A 267 23.02 -51.61 23.94
N LYS A 268 22.70 -52.79 23.41
CA LYS A 268 22.70 -54.07 24.15
C LYS A 268 24.10 -54.68 24.27
N GLU A 269 24.93 -54.50 23.24
CA GLU A 269 26.34 -54.93 23.26
C GLU A 269 27.22 -53.89 23.96
N LYS A 270 28.19 -54.37 24.74
CA LYS A 270 29.06 -53.52 25.57
C LYS A 270 30.36 -53.04 24.89
N GLY A 271 30.51 -53.28 23.59
CA GLY A 271 31.73 -52.95 22.85
C GLY A 271 31.47 -52.58 21.40
N ALA A 272 32.08 -51.47 20.95
CA ALA A 272 32.05 -51.07 19.55
C ALA A 272 32.79 -52.12 18.69
N THR A 273 32.06 -52.72 17.73
CA THR A 273 32.54 -53.83 16.90
C THR A 273 32.21 -53.54 15.44
N PHE A 274 33.17 -53.76 14.54
CA PHE A 274 32.94 -53.64 13.10
C PHE A 274 32.20 -54.87 12.56
N ILE A 275 31.24 -54.66 11.65
CA ILE A 275 30.42 -55.74 11.06
C ILE A 275 30.34 -55.55 9.55
N ASP A 276 30.82 -56.54 8.80
CA ASP A 276 30.72 -56.56 7.34
C ASP A 276 29.29 -56.94 6.90
N LEU A 277 28.48 -55.92 6.60
CA LEU A 277 27.15 -56.05 5.99
C LEU A 277 27.22 -55.85 4.45
N PRO A 278 26.42 -56.59 3.67
CA PRO A 278 26.44 -56.53 2.21
C PRO A 278 25.76 -55.25 1.68
N VAL A 279 26.54 -54.19 1.51
CA VAL A 279 26.11 -52.95 0.85
C VAL A 279 26.12 -53.12 -0.68
N LYS A 280 25.07 -52.66 -1.36
CA LYS A 280 25.04 -52.53 -2.82
C LYS A 280 24.78 -51.07 -3.23
N ILE A 281 25.83 -50.42 -3.72
CA ILE A 281 25.73 -49.14 -4.44
C ILE A 281 24.99 -49.37 -5.77
N GLN A 282 24.13 -48.43 -6.16
CA GLN A 282 23.40 -48.40 -7.43
C GLN A 282 23.71 -47.09 -8.16
#